data_AF-A0AAW6INR4-F1
#
_entry.id   AF-A0AAW6INR4-F1
#
_cell.length_a   1.000
_cell.length_b   1.000
_cell.length_c   1.000
_cell.angle_alpha   90.00
_cell.angle_beta   90.00
_cell.angle_gamma   90.00
#
_symmetry.space_group_name_H-M   'P 1'
#
loop_
_entity.id
_entity.type
_entity.pdbx_description
1 polymer ?
#
loop_
_entity_poly.entity_id
_entity_poly.type
_entity_poly.pdbx_seq_one_letter_code
_entity_poly.pdbx_strand_id
1 'polypeptide(L)'
;MNTLRWNREKMLKAVEDKKQVDKVFLAIYQPGFISNKDLKSKLKDEFGRLGIKLSPKATLIENCTLYNVEKASRKIDGKTVSGYELGKMVFTFE
;
A
#
# COMPACT_ATOMS: atom_id res chain seq x y z
N MET A 1 32.31 -18.28 3.89
CA MET A 1 30.84 -18.29 4.09
C MET A 1 30.44 -16.93 4.63
N ASN A 2 29.90 -16.04 3.77
CA ASN A 2 29.64 -14.62 4.08
C ASN A 2 28.15 -14.40 4.35
N THR A 3 27.67 -14.87 5.50
CA THR A 3 26.25 -14.78 5.90
C THR A 3 25.80 -13.34 6.17
N LEU A 4 26.70 -12.48 6.68
CA LEU A 4 26.41 -11.07 6.99
C LEU A 4 26.23 -10.19 5.75
N ARG A 5 27.01 -10.42 4.69
CA ARG A 5 26.94 -9.63 3.45
C ARG A 5 25.63 -9.89 2.70
N TRP A 6 25.24 -11.16 2.60
CA TRP A 6 23.95 -11.58 2.06
C TRP A 6 22.76 -11.01 2.85
N ASN A 7 22.88 -10.95 4.18
CA ASN A 7 21.85 -10.37 5.04
C ASN A 7 21.73 -8.85 4.83
N ARG A 8 22.86 -8.14 4.65
CA ARG A 8 22.88 -6.70 4.37
C ARG A 8 22.24 -6.37 3.02
N GLU A 9 22.52 -7.14 1.97
CA GLU A 9 21.91 -6.93 0.64
C GLU A 9 20.40 -7.18 0.67
N LYS A 10 19.93 -8.22 1.38
CA LYS A 10 18.49 -8.45 1.58
C LYS A 10 17.82 -7.33 2.38
N MET A 11 18.47 -6.83 3.43
CA MET A 11 17.97 -5.71 4.23
C MET A 11 17.85 -4.43 3.40
N LEU A 12 18.90 -4.08 2.65
CA LEU A 12 18.89 -2.89 1.78
C LEU A 12 17.77 -2.99 0.72
N LYS A 13 17.61 -4.17 0.11
CA LYS A 13 16.55 -4.42 -0.86
C LYS A 13 15.15 -4.29 -0.24
N ALA A 14 14.95 -4.81 0.97
CA ALA A 14 13.66 -4.68 1.68
C ALA A 14 13.34 -3.22 2.05
N VAL A 15 14.35 -2.43 2.41
CA VAL A 15 14.19 -0.99 2.67
C VAL A 15 13.83 -0.24 1.39
N GLU A 16 14.44 -0.60 0.27
CA GLU A 16 14.15 0.00 -1.03
C GLU A 16 12.73 -0.34 -1.51
N ASP A 17 12.32 -1.61 -1.40
CA ASP A 17 10.95 -2.06 -1.66
C ASP A 17 9.95 -1.30 -0.77
N LYS A 18 10.25 -1.13 0.53
CA LYS A 18 9.40 -0.36 1.45
C LYS A 18 9.23 1.09 0.98
N LYS A 19 10.32 1.78 0.62
CA LYS A 19 10.25 3.15 0.08
C LYS A 19 9.44 3.25 -1.21
N GLN A 20 9.57 2.26 -2.09
CA GLN A 20 8.76 2.20 -3.31
C GLN A 20 7.29 1.99 -2.99
N VAL A 21 6.96 1.10 -2.06
CA VAL A 21 5.59 0.83 -1.60
C VAL A 21 4.99 2.07 -0.93
N ASP A 22 5.74 2.82 -0.12
CA ASP A 22 5.29 4.09 0.46
C ASP A 22 4.99 5.14 -0.63
N LYS A 23 5.82 5.23 -1.67
CA LYS A 23 5.52 6.09 -2.83
C LYS A 23 4.24 5.68 -3.53
N VAL A 24 3.99 4.38 -3.69
CA VAL A 24 2.74 3.87 -4.24
C VAL A 24 1.56 4.28 -3.36
N PHE A 25 1.68 4.10 -2.04
CA PHE A 25 0.61 4.47 -1.12
C PHE A 25 0.28 5.96 -1.16
N LEU A 26 1.28 6.83 -1.31
CA LEU A 26 1.08 8.26 -1.55
C LEU A 26 0.39 8.53 -2.89
N ALA A 27 0.79 7.85 -3.96
CA ALA A 27 0.22 8.06 -5.29
C ALA A 27 -1.24 7.62 -5.40
N ILE A 28 -1.63 6.54 -4.70
CA ILE A 28 -3.01 6.05 -4.68
C ILE A 28 -3.88 6.75 -3.63
N TYR A 29 -3.28 7.54 -2.74
CA TYR A 29 -3.99 8.18 -1.63
C TYR A 29 -5.08 9.10 -2.15
N GLN A 30 -6.31 8.80 -1.73
CA GLN A 30 -7.47 9.62 -2.00
C GLN A 30 -8.35 9.54 -0.75
N PRO A 31 -8.62 10.66 -0.06
CA PRO A 31 -9.44 10.62 1.13
C PRO A 31 -10.84 10.08 0.81
N GLY A 32 -11.32 9.16 1.64
CA GLY A 32 -12.61 8.52 1.49
C GLY A 32 -12.54 7.01 1.27
N PHE A 33 -13.71 6.44 0.91
CA PHE A 33 -13.88 5.00 0.77
C PHE A 33 -13.35 4.54 -0.59
N ILE A 34 -12.46 3.54 -0.56
CA ILE A 34 -11.99 2.83 -1.75
C ILE A 34 -12.34 1.35 -1.63
N SER A 35 -12.94 0.78 -2.68
CA SER A 35 -13.24 -0.65 -2.70
C SER A 35 -11.97 -1.49 -2.84
N ASN A 36 -12.01 -2.74 -2.39
CA ASN A 36 -10.88 -3.67 -2.59
C ASN A 36 -10.52 -3.86 -4.07
N LYS A 37 -11.50 -3.75 -4.97
CA LYS A 37 -11.31 -3.89 -6.41
C LYS A 37 -10.55 -2.68 -6.96
N ASP A 38 -11.02 -1.48 -6.65
CA ASP A 38 -10.39 -0.22 -7.08
C ASP A 38 -8.98 -0.08 -6.50
N LEU A 39 -8.83 -0.38 -5.21
CA LEU A 39 -7.54 -0.32 -4.53
C LEU A 39 -6.52 -1.26 -5.19
N LYS A 40 -6.91 -2.51 -5.47
CA LYS A 40 -6.04 -3.48 -6.14
C LYS A 40 -5.68 -3.04 -7.57
N SER A 41 -6.60 -2.40 -8.28
CA SER A 41 -6.34 -1.85 -9.62
C SER A 41 -5.32 -0.71 -9.55
N LYS A 42 -5.53 0.27 -8.67
CA LYS A 42 -4.58 1.38 -8.47
C LYS A 42 -3.18 0.89 -8.08
N LEU A 43 -3.10 -0.08 -7.16
CA LEU A 43 -1.83 -0.71 -6.78
C LEU A 43 -1.14 -1.38 -7.97
N LYS A 44 -1.91 -2.08 -8.83
CA LYS A 44 -1.36 -2.74 -10.01
C LYS A 44 -0.79 -1.74 -11.02
N ASP A 45 -1.52 -0.65 -11.28
CA ASP A 45 -1.06 0.43 -12.17
C ASP A 45 0.24 1.05 -11.64
N GLU A 46 0.27 1.45 -10.38
CA GLU A 46 1.46 2.07 -9.77
C GLU A 46 2.64 1.10 -9.64
N PHE A 47 2.40 -0.18 -9.36
CA PHE A 47 3.44 -1.21 -9.38
C PHE A 47 4.02 -1.39 -10.78
N GLY A 48 3.19 -1.34 -11.82
CA GLY A 48 3.62 -1.36 -13.22
C GLY A 48 4.50 -0.15 -13.57
N ARG A 49 4.11 1.04 -13.12
CA ARG A 49 4.88 2.28 -13.35
C ARG A 49 6.24 2.28 -12.66
N LEU A 50 6.32 1.74 -11.44
CA LEU A 50 7.55 1.70 -10.65
C LEU A 50 8.38 0.42 -10.89
N GLY A 51 7.92 -0.49 -11.74
CA GLY A 51 8.61 -1.75 -12.02
C GLY A 51 8.66 -2.73 -10.84
N ILE A 52 7.74 -2.58 -9.88
CA ILE A 52 7.68 -3.40 -8.67
C ILE A 52 7.15 -4.79 -9.04
N LYS A 53 7.93 -5.84 -8.77
CA LYS A 53 7.55 -7.25 -9.04
C LYS A 53 6.64 -7.86 -7.97
N LEU A 54 6.22 -7.07 -6.99
CA LEU A 54 5.38 -7.51 -5.89
C LEU A 54 3.94 -7.73 -6.38
N SER A 55 3.22 -8.67 -5.77
CA SER A 55 1.82 -8.90 -6.13
C SER A 55 0.91 -7.82 -5.54
N PRO A 56 0.08 -7.14 -6.35
CA PRO A 56 -0.85 -6.14 -5.85
C PRO A 56 -1.93 -6.81 -5.00
N LYS A 57 -1.89 -6.56 -3.69
CA LYS A 57 -2.89 -7.04 -2.72
C LYS A 57 -3.48 -5.84 -1.98
N ALA A 58 -4.81 -5.79 -1.88
CA ALA A 58 -5.51 -4.74 -1.15
C ALA A 58 -5.04 -4.65 0.32
N THR A 59 -4.79 -5.79 0.96
CA THR A 59 -4.29 -5.87 2.36
C THR A 59 -2.93 -5.20 2.58
N LEU A 60 -2.17 -4.84 1.53
CA LEU A 60 -0.90 -4.13 1.69
C LEU A 60 -1.12 -2.75 2.34
N ILE A 61 -2.26 -2.11 2.07
CA ILE A 61 -2.60 -0.79 2.62
C ILE A 61 -2.74 -0.81 4.15
N GLU A 62 -2.96 -1.98 4.76
CA GLU A 62 -3.00 -2.13 6.22
C GLU A 62 -1.64 -1.86 6.87
N ASN A 63 -0.54 -1.99 6.11
CA ASN A 63 0.81 -1.66 6.57
C ASN A 63 1.19 -0.20 6.25
N CYS A 64 0.26 0.60 5.73
CA CYS A 64 0.51 2.00 5.44
C CYS A 64 0.71 2.76 6.75
N THR A 65 1.84 3.48 6.84
CA THR A 65 2.15 4.35 7.98
C THR A 65 1.94 5.84 7.66
N LEU A 66 1.57 6.15 6.41
CA LEU A 66 1.47 7.50 5.87
C LEU A 66 0.10 8.15 6.11
N TYR A 67 -0.95 7.36 6.29
CA TYR A 67 -2.31 7.82 6.57
C TYR A 67 -3.08 6.76 7.33
N ASN A 68 -4.14 7.18 8.04
CA ASN A 68 -5.00 6.23 8.73
C ASN A 68 -5.77 5.38 7.72
N VAL A 69 -5.85 4.08 7.97
CA VAL A 69 -6.50 3.12 7.08
C VAL A 69 -7.41 2.25 7.92
N GLU A 70 -8.71 2.32 7.67
CA GLU A 70 -9.69 1.51 8.39
C GLU A 70 -10.43 0.59 7.43
N LYS A 71 -10.63 -0.67 7.84
CA LYS A 71 -11.48 -1.59 7.08
C LYS A 71 -12.91 -1.10 7.15
N ALA A 72 -13.50 -0.87 5.98
CA ALA A 72 -14.88 -0.42 5.87
C ALA A 72 -15.65 -1.31 4.89
N SER A 73 -16.95 -1.37 5.07
CA SER A 73 -17.85 -1.95 4.08
C SER A 73 -19.00 -0.97 3.84
N ARG A 74 -19.31 -0.73 2.57
CA ARG A 74 -20.43 0.14 2.18
C ARG A 74 -21.37 -0.62 1.27
N LYS A 75 -22.67 -0.38 1.42
CA LYS A 75 -23.66 -0.79 0.42
C LYS A 75 -23.61 0.19 -0.74
N ILE A 76 -23.15 -0.28 -1.89
CA ILE A 76 -23.19 0.45 -3.17
C ILE A 76 -24.09 -0.37 -4.08
N ASP A 77 -25.13 0.25 -4.63
CA ASP A 77 -26.05 -0.41 -5.58
C ASP A 77 -26.70 -1.68 -5.01
N GLY A 78 -27.11 -1.64 -3.74
CA GLY A 78 -27.72 -2.78 -3.04
C GLY A 78 -26.74 -3.90 -2.65
N LYS A 79 -25.48 -3.86 -3.10
CA LYS A 79 -24.44 -4.85 -2.79
C LYS A 79 -23.49 -4.33 -1.71
N THR A 80 -23.18 -5.18 -0.74
CA THR A 80 -22.13 -4.86 0.25
C THR A 80 -20.77 -4.98 -0.41
N VAL A 81 -20.08 -3.86 -0.53
CA VAL A 81 -18.73 -3.75 -1.08
C VAL A 81 -17.76 -3.56 0.09
N SER A 82 -16.81 -4.48 0.22
CA SER A 82 -15.72 -4.36 1.18
C SER A 82 -14.58 -3.53 0.61
N GLY A 83 -13.98 -2.70 1.46
CA GLY A 83 -12.93 -1.77 1.10
C GLY A 83 -12.20 -1.22 2.31
N TYR A 84 -11.57 -0.08 2.09
CA TYR A 84 -10.86 0.65 3.12
C TYR A 84 -11.31 2.11 3.07
N GLU A 85 -11.46 2.72 4.24
CA GLU A 85 -11.65 4.15 4.41
C GLU A 85 -10.26 4.76 4.62
N LEU A 86 -9.83 5.59 3.68
CA LEU A 86 -8.54 6.26 3.74
C LEU A 86 -8.74 7.59 4.47
N GLY A 87 -8.22 7.65 5.69
CA GLY A 87 -8.34 8.79 6.60
C GLY A 87 -7.29 9.87 6.33
N LYS A 88 -7.02 10.67 7.37
CA LYS A 88 -6.03 11.76 7.28
C LYS A 88 -4.61 11.21 7.17
N MET A 89 -3.76 11.93 6.44
CA MET A 89 -2.32 11.69 6.44
C MET A 89 -1.74 11.87 7.84
N VAL A 90 -0.89 10.94 8.23
CA VAL A 90 -0.10 10.96 9.46
C VAL A 90 1.25 11.55 9.08
N PHE A 91 1.41 12.85 9.29
CA PHE A 91 2.72 13.50 9.19
C PHE A 91 3.41 13.39 10.54
N THR A 92 4.23 12.36 10.74
CA THR A 92 5.24 12.38 11.80
C THR A 92 6.36 13.32 11.37
N PHE A 93 6.27 14.58 11.80
CA PHE A 93 7.43 15.47 11.88
C PHE A 93 8.20 15.06 13.14
N GLU A 94 9.26 14.28 12.96
CA GLU A 94 10.27 14.01 13.99
C GLU A 94 11.55 14.79 13.66
#